data_AF-A0AB38BUX3-F1
#
_entry.id   AF-A0AB38BUX3-F1
#
_cell.length_a   1.000
_cell.length_b   1.000
_cell.length_c   1.000
_cell.angle_alpha   90.00
_cell.angle_beta   90.00
_cell.angle_gamma   90.00
#
_symmetry.space_group_name_H-M   'P 1'
#
loop_
_entity.id
_entity.type
_entity.pdbx_description
1 polymer ?
#
loop_
_entity_poly.entity_id
_entity_poly.type
_entity_poly.pdbx_seq_one_letter_code
_entity_poly.pdbx_strand_id
1 'polypeptide(L)'
;MNDVDRYIEAATRDNTRRSYRAAIEHFEVTWGGFLPATSESVARYLASHAGTLSVNTLKLRLSALAQWHISQGFVDPTKAPMVRKVIKGIRALHPAQEKQAEPLQLQDLEKVIAWLEIEIREASAQHDQPRLLRGRRDSALILLGFWRGFRSDELCRLQVQDVKAIADSGISLYLPRSKGDRDNLGRTYQTPALQRLCPVQA
;
A
#
# COMPACT_ATOMS: atom_id res chain seq x y z
N MET A 1 -26.57 -8.08 -6.81
CA MET A 1 -25.45 -7.33 -7.42
C MET A 1 -25.32 -7.87 -8.83
N ASN A 2 -25.51 -7.03 -9.85
CA ASN A 2 -25.41 -7.49 -11.24
C ASN A 2 -23.94 -7.78 -11.57
N ASP A 3 -23.66 -8.68 -12.52
CA ASP A 3 -22.30 -9.02 -12.92
C ASP A 3 -21.52 -7.78 -13.39
N VAL A 4 -22.21 -6.83 -14.03
CA VAL A 4 -21.64 -5.54 -14.44
C VAL A 4 -21.09 -4.75 -13.25
N ASP A 5 -21.87 -4.63 -12.16
CA ASP A 5 -21.46 -3.91 -10.96
C ASP A 5 -20.22 -4.55 -10.33
N ARG A 6 -20.17 -5.89 -10.32
CA ARG A 6 -19.04 -6.66 -9.80
C ARG A 6 -17.75 -6.34 -10.56
N TYR A 7 -17.79 -6.24 -11.89
CA TYR A 7 -16.61 -5.92 -12.69
C TYR A 7 -16.20 -4.45 -12.57
N ILE A 8 -17.16 -3.52 -12.51
CA ILE A 8 -16.89 -2.09 -12.24
C ILE A 8 -16.20 -1.93 -10.88
N GLU A 9 -16.71 -2.64 -9.87
CA GLU A 9 -16.11 -2.67 -8.55
C GLU A 9 -14.69 -3.25 -8.57
N ALA A 10 -14.47 -4.35 -9.28
CA ALA A 10 -13.17 -5.01 -9.40
C ALA A 10 -12.10 -4.16 -10.11
N ALA A 11 -12.51 -3.22 -10.98
CA ALA A 11 -11.61 -2.31 -11.69
C ALA A 11 -10.87 -1.32 -10.76
N THR A 12 -11.43 -1.04 -9.59
CA THR A 12 -10.82 -0.15 -8.59
C THR A 12 -10.34 -0.93 -7.38
N ARG A 13 -9.06 -0.79 -7.03
CA ARG A 13 -8.49 -1.41 -5.82
C ARG A 13 -9.24 -0.95 -4.56
N ASP A 14 -9.51 -1.89 -3.64
CA ASP A 14 -10.25 -1.61 -2.39
C ASP A 14 -9.64 -0.48 -1.57
N ASN A 15 -8.31 -0.42 -1.47
CA ASN A 15 -7.63 0.65 -0.74
C ASN A 15 -7.86 2.02 -1.39
N THR A 16 -7.86 2.10 -2.73
CA THR A 16 -8.21 3.32 -3.46
C THR A 16 -9.66 3.72 -3.18
N ARG A 17 -10.59 2.76 -3.20
CA ARG A 17 -12.01 3.01 -2.89
C ARG A 17 -12.20 3.56 -1.47
N ARG A 18 -11.56 2.94 -0.48
CA ARG A 18 -11.60 3.40 0.93
C ARG A 18 -11.00 4.79 1.07
N SER A 19 -9.84 5.03 0.46
CA SER A 19 -9.17 6.33 0.49
C SER A 19 -10.00 7.44 -0.17
N TYR A 20 -10.65 7.13 -1.29
CA TYR A 20 -11.51 8.10 -1.98
C TYR A 20 -12.78 8.38 -1.17
N ARG A 21 -13.41 7.36 -0.61
CA ARG A 21 -14.57 7.54 0.28
C ARG A 21 -14.24 8.46 1.45
N ALA A 22 -13.14 8.20 2.15
CA ALA A 22 -12.70 9.03 3.27
C ALA A 22 -12.38 10.47 2.83
N ALA A 23 -11.85 10.66 1.62
CA ALA A 23 -11.60 12.00 1.08
C ALA A 23 -12.88 12.77 0.76
N ILE A 24 -13.91 12.10 0.23
CA ILE A 24 -15.23 12.67 -0.03
C ILE A 24 -15.93 13.02 1.28
N GLU A 25 -15.97 12.09 2.22
CA GLU A 25 -16.54 12.31 3.56
C GLU A 25 -15.85 13.48 4.26
N HIS A 26 -14.52 13.57 4.19
CA HIS A 26 -13.82 14.72 4.74
C HIS A 26 -14.22 16.03 4.07
N PHE A 27 -14.40 16.03 2.74
CA PHE A 27 -14.79 17.24 2.03
C PHE A 27 -16.21 17.70 2.42
N GLU A 28 -17.17 16.79 2.40
CA GLU A 28 -18.58 17.13 2.65
C GLU A 28 -18.90 17.29 4.14
N VAL A 29 -18.48 16.34 4.97
CA VAL A 29 -18.89 16.27 6.38
C VAL A 29 -17.91 17.04 7.27
N THR A 30 -16.61 16.77 7.16
CA THR A 30 -15.62 17.39 8.07
C THR A 30 -15.35 18.85 7.73
N TRP A 31 -15.26 19.19 6.45
CA TRP A 31 -14.99 20.56 6.01
C TRP A 31 -16.25 21.37 5.73
N GLY A 32 -17.38 20.71 5.41
CA GLY A 32 -18.64 21.38 5.08
C GLY A 32 -18.76 21.83 3.62
N GLY A 33 -18.04 21.17 2.71
CA GLY A 33 -18.16 21.39 1.28
C GLY A 33 -19.44 20.77 0.71
N PHE A 34 -19.89 21.25 -0.44
CA PHE A 34 -21.03 20.67 -1.15
C PHE A 34 -20.58 20.06 -2.47
N LEU A 35 -21.11 18.87 -2.77
CA LEU A 35 -20.96 18.23 -4.07
C LEU A 35 -22.27 18.36 -4.87
N PRO A 36 -22.22 18.65 -6.18
CA PRO A 36 -21.03 18.95 -6.98
C PRO A 36 -20.36 20.27 -6.58
N ALA A 37 -19.03 20.26 -6.51
CA ALA A 37 -18.23 21.39 -6.08
C ALA A 37 -17.84 22.31 -7.25
N THR A 38 -17.73 23.61 -6.97
CA THR A 38 -17.09 24.55 -7.90
C THR A 38 -15.57 24.50 -7.79
N SER A 39 -14.86 24.94 -8.83
CA SER A 39 -13.40 25.07 -8.77
C SER A 39 -12.92 25.98 -7.64
N GLU A 40 -13.71 27.01 -7.31
CA GLU A 40 -13.45 27.91 -6.19
C GLU A 40 -13.61 27.20 -4.84
N SER A 41 -14.65 26.38 -4.67
CA SER A 41 -14.84 25.57 -3.45
C SER A 41 -13.69 24.59 -3.26
N VAL A 42 -13.25 23.93 -4.33
CA VAL A 42 -12.08 23.04 -4.29
C VAL A 42 -10.81 23.82 -3.94
N ALA A 43 -10.60 25.00 -4.52
CA ALA A 43 -9.46 25.85 -4.21
C ALA A 43 -9.43 26.29 -2.73
N ARG A 44 -10.58 26.70 -2.17
CA ARG A 44 -10.71 27.07 -0.74
C ARG A 44 -10.42 25.88 0.18
N TYR A 45 -10.93 24.69 -0.16
CA TYR A 45 -10.66 23.47 0.59
C TYR A 45 -9.17 23.12 0.64
N LEU A 46 -8.47 23.25 -0.49
CA LEU A 46 -7.03 23.01 -0.54
C LEU A 46 -6.26 24.05 0.31
N ALA A 47 -6.63 25.32 0.21
CA ALA A 47 -6.00 26.39 0.95
C ALA A 47 -6.19 26.24 2.47
N SER A 48 -7.39 25.87 2.93
CA SER A 48 -7.66 25.68 4.36
C SER A 48 -6.88 24.53 5.01
N HIS A 49 -6.31 23.63 4.21
CA HIS A 49 -5.53 22.49 4.68
C HIS A 49 -4.07 22.51 4.22
N ALA A 50 -3.62 23.59 3.60
CA ALA A 50 -2.28 23.71 3.01
C ALA A 50 -1.14 23.55 4.03
N GLY A 51 -1.34 24.04 5.26
CA GLY A 51 -0.35 23.97 6.35
C GLY A 51 -0.50 22.77 7.28
N THR A 52 -1.60 22.01 7.18
CA THR A 52 -1.90 20.89 8.10
C THR A 52 -1.75 19.53 7.42
N LEU A 53 -2.02 19.44 6.12
CA LEU A 53 -1.95 18.19 5.37
C LEU A 53 -0.77 18.17 4.40
N SER A 54 -0.21 16.99 4.19
CA SER A 54 0.82 16.80 3.16
C SER A 54 0.28 17.08 1.76
N VAL A 55 1.15 17.54 0.86
CA VAL A 55 0.81 17.77 -0.55
C VAL A 55 0.30 16.47 -1.21
N ASN A 56 0.81 15.30 -0.81
CA ASN A 56 0.35 14.02 -1.31
C ASN A 56 -1.08 13.70 -0.84
N THR A 57 -1.42 14.02 0.40
CA THR A 57 -2.79 13.91 0.93
C THR A 57 -3.75 14.83 0.17
N LEU A 58 -3.33 16.07 -0.10
CA LEU A 58 -4.14 17.03 -0.87
C LEU A 58 -4.36 16.56 -2.32
N LYS A 59 -3.33 16.00 -2.98
CA LYS A 59 -3.47 15.39 -4.32
C LYS A 59 -4.40 14.19 -4.33
N LEU A 60 -4.33 13.33 -3.31
CA LEU A 60 -5.22 12.18 -3.16
C LEU A 60 -6.68 12.64 -3.05
N ARG A 61 -6.94 13.64 -2.20
CA ARG A 61 -8.27 14.24 -2.04
C ARG A 61 -8.75 14.88 -3.33
N LEU A 62 -7.87 15.57 -4.05
CA LEU A 62 -8.20 16.14 -5.36
C LEU A 62 -8.59 15.06 -6.38
N SER A 63 -7.87 13.94 -6.40
CA SER A 63 -8.17 12.82 -7.29
C SER A 63 -9.51 12.17 -6.93
N ALA A 64 -9.83 12.05 -5.63
CA ALA A 64 -11.12 11.55 -5.17
C ALA A 64 -12.27 12.46 -5.60
N LEU A 65 -12.13 13.78 -5.44
CA LEU A 65 -13.11 14.77 -5.88
C LEU A 65 -13.31 14.71 -7.40
N ALA A 66 -12.22 14.66 -8.18
CA ALA A 66 -12.29 14.51 -9.63
C ALA A 66 -13.06 13.24 -10.02
N GLN A 67 -12.72 12.10 -9.40
CA GLN A 67 -13.36 10.82 -9.68
C GLN A 67 -14.84 10.83 -9.33
N TRP A 68 -15.22 11.46 -8.21
CA TRP A 68 -16.62 11.61 -7.83
C TRP A 68 -17.39 12.37 -8.91
N HIS A 69 -16.89 13.52 -9.36
CA HIS A 69 -17.58 14.33 -10.39
C HIS A 69 -17.74 13.55 -11.69
N ILE A 70 -16.66 12.92 -12.16
CA ILE A 70 -16.68 12.12 -13.39
C ILE A 70 -17.67 10.96 -13.27
N SER A 71 -17.69 10.23 -12.14
CA SER A 71 -18.61 9.11 -11.94
C SER A 71 -20.08 9.51 -11.89
N GLN A 72 -20.37 10.75 -11.52
CA GLN A 72 -21.73 11.31 -11.47
C GLN A 72 -22.10 12.08 -12.74
N GLY A 73 -21.23 12.10 -13.75
CA GLY A 73 -21.47 12.79 -15.04
C GLY A 73 -21.25 14.30 -15.01
N PHE A 74 -20.63 14.85 -13.96
CA PHE A 74 -20.30 16.28 -13.87
C PHE A 74 -18.93 16.60 -14.48
N VAL A 75 -18.73 17.86 -14.86
CA VAL A 75 -17.42 18.38 -15.24
C VAL A 75 -16.49 18.36 -14.03
N ASP A 76 -15.24 17.95 -14.23
CA ASP A 76 -14.21 17.90 -13.19
C ASP A 76 -13.72 19.31 -12.79
N PRO A 77 -14.10 19.84 -11.60
CA PRO A 77 -13.72 21.18 -11.16
C PRO A 77 -12.23 21.28 -10.79
N THR A 78 -11.56 20.15 -10.59
CA THR A 78 -10.17 20.09 -10.12
C THR A 78 -9.16 20.43 -11.20
N LYS A 79 -9.56 20.30 -12.47
CA LYS A 79 -8.74 20.62 -13.64
C LYS A 79 -8.62 22.12 -13.90
N ALA A 80 -9.43 22.95 -13.26
CA ALA A 80 -9.42 24.40 -13.44
C ALA A 80 -8.01 25.00 -13.16
N PRO A 81 -7.56 26.00 -13.95
CA PRO A 81 -6.24 26.62 -13.77
C PRO A 81 -6.02 27.16 -12.35
N MET A 82 -7.07 27.69 -11.70
CA MET A 82 -6.99 28.19 -10.32
C MET A 82 -6.56 27.11 -9.33
N VAL A 83 -7.10 25.89 -9.45
CA VAL A 83 -6.83 24.77 -8.53
C VAL A 83 -5.39 24.31 -8.69
N ARG A 84 -4.91 24.22 -9.93
CA ARG A 84 -3.50 23.91 -10.22
C ARG A 84 -2.56 24.97 -9.65
N LYS A 85 -2.92 26.26 -9.79
CA LYS A 85 -2.14 27.38 -9.25
C LYS A 85 -2.10 27.36 -7.73
N VAL A 86 -3.21 27.02 -7.06
CA VAL A 86 -3.26 26.83 -5.60
C VAL A 86 -2.33 25.70 -5.17
N ILE A 87 -2.39 24.51 -5.77
CA ILE A 87 -1.45 23.42 -5.44
C ILE A 87 0.01 23.83 -5.64
N LYS A 88 0.31 24.58 -6.72
CA LYS A 88 1.66 25.12 -6.96
C LYS A 88 2.07 26.08 -5.85
N GLY A 89 1.18 26.99 -5.44
CA GLY A 89 1.41 27.92 -4.33
C GLY A 89 1.62 27.21 -2.99
N ILE A 90 0.81 26.19 -2.68
CA ILE A 90 0.95 25.38 -1.46
C ILE A 90 2.35 24.75 -1.41
N ARG A 91 2.86 24.20 -2.51
CA ARG A 91 4.24 23.63 -2.54
C ARG A 91 5.32 24.69 -2.33
N ALA A 92 5.09 25.92 -2.81
CA ALA A 92 6.05 27.00 -2.66
C ALA A 92 6.09 27.54 -1.22
N LEU A 93 4.94 27.61 -0.55
CA LEU A 93 4.81 28.16 0.81
C LEU A 93 4.99 27.10 1.91
N HIS A 94 4.70 25.83 1.62
CA HIS A 94 4.83 24.71 2.53
C HIS A 94 5.72 23.63 1.92
N PRO A 95 7.02 23.91 1.70
CA PRO A 95 7.95 22.88 1.28
C PRO A 95 8.00 21.82 2.37
N ALA A 96 7.68 20.59 2.00
CA ALA A 96 7.79 19.44 2.88
C ALA A 96 8.81 18.47 2.29
N GLN A 97 9.78 18.09 3.10
CA GLN A 97 10.66 16.97 2.76
C GLN A 97 9.84 15.69 2.84
N GLU A 98 9.92 14.86 1.79
CA GLU A 98 9.29 13.55 1.82
C GLU A 98 9.94 12.71 2.91
N LYS A 99 9.16 12.34 3.93
CA LYS A 99 9.60 11.45 4.98
C LYS A 99 9.71 10.05 4.40
N GLN A 100 10.93 9.63 4.11
CA GLN A 100 11.23 8.25 3.75
C GLN A 100 11.63 7.50 5.01
N ALA A 101 11.06 6.31 5.22
CA ALA A 101 11.51 5.43 6.28
C ALA A 101 12.94 4.99 5.98
N GLU A 102 13.77 4.89 7.02
CA GLU A 102 15.10 4.32 6.87
C GLU A 102 14.98 2.86 6.43
N PRO A 103 15.75 2.43 5.42
CA PRO A 103 15.72 1.04 4.98
C PRO A 103 16.25 0.14 6.10
N LEU A 104 15.57 -0.99 6.33
CA LEU A 104 16.06 -2.04 7.22
C LEU A 104 17.45 -2.47 6.71
N GLN A 105 18.47 -2.33 7.56
CA GLN A 105 19.83 -2.72 7.19
C GLN A 105 20.02 -4.22 7.37
N LEU A 106 20.97 -4.80 6.63
CA LEU A 106 21.28 -6.23 6.72
C LEU A 106 21.66 -6.65 8.15
N GLN A 107 22.46 -5.84 8.84
CA GLN A 107 22.86 -6.08 10.23
C GLN A 107 21.66 -6.12 11.22
N ASP A 108 20.60 -5.36 10.94
CA ASP A 108 19.42 -5.32 11.80
C ASP A 108 18.47 -6.46 11.45
N LEU A 109 18.39 -6.82 10.17
CA LEU A 109 17.73 -8.05 9.74
C LEU A 109 18.35 -9.28 10.41
N GLU A 110 19.69 -9.37 10.46
CA GLU A 110 20.39 -10.47 11.14
C GLU A 110 19.99 -10.59 12.61
N LYS A 111 19.90 -9.46 13.34
CA LYS A 111 19.46 -9.45 14.75
C LYS A 111 18.02 -9.92 14.89
N VAL A 112 17.12 -9.45 14.02
CA VAL A 112 15.70 -9.82 14.04
C VAL A 112 15.53 -11.32 13.81
N ILE A 113 16.22 -11.86 12.79
CA ILE A 113 16.14 -13.29 12.47
C ILE A 113 16.78 -14.13 13.56
N ALA A 114 17.94 -13.73 14.10
CA ALA A 114 18.57 -14.43 15.22
C ALA A 114 17.66 -14.50 16.46
N TRP A 115 16.95 -13.40 16.76
CA TRP A 115 15.96 -13.38 17.84
C TRP A 115 14.79 -14.34 17.57
N LEU A 116 14.23 -14.32 16.36
CA LEU A 116 13.14 -15.24 15.98
C LEU A 116 13.59 -16.71 16.01
N GLU A 117 14.83 -17.01 15.64
CA GLU A 117 15.37 -18.36 15.74
C GLU A 117 15.47 -18.86 17.19
N ILE A 118 15.81 -17.97 18.14
CA ILE A 118 15.79 -18.31 19.58
C ILE A 118 14.35 -18.63 20.01
N GLU A 119 13.39 -17.77 19.66
CA GLU A 119 11.96 -17.97 19.96
C GLU A 119 11.43 -19.30 19.40
N ILE A 120 11.80 -19.64 18.16
CA ILE A 120 11.44 -20.89 17.49
C ILE A 120 12.01 -22.09 18.25
N ARG A 121 13.29 -22.04 18.65
CA ARG A 121 13.94 -23.13 19.40
C ARG A 121 13.30 -23.34 20.76
N GLU A 122 13.02 -22.26 21.49
CA GLU A 122 12.36 -22.32 22.80
C GLU A 122 10.94 -22.90 22.69
N ALA A 123 10.15 -22.40 21.73
CA ALA A 123 8.79 -22.90 21.49
C ALA A 123 8.80 -24.39 21.13
N SER A 124 9.77 -24.83 20.32
CA SER A 124 9.96 -26.25 19.99
C SER A 124 10.27 -27.09 21.22
N ALA A 125 11.17 -26.63 22.10
CA ALA A 125 11.53 -27.35 23.32
C ALA A 125 10.35 -27.44 24.30
N GLN A 126 9.53 -26.40 24.37
CA GLN A 126 8.33 -26.33 25.21
C GLN A 126 7.09 -26.99 24.57
N HIS A 127 7.22 -27.51 23.34
CA HIS A 127 6.10 -28.06 22.56
C HIS A 127 4.94 -27.06 22.35
N ASP A 128 5.23 -25.75 22.34
CA ASP A 128 4.27 -24.67 22.06
C ASP A 128 4.13 -24.49 20.55
N GLN A 129 3.20 -25.25 19.96
CA GLN A 129 2.91 -25.22 18.52
C GLN A 129 2.50 -23.82 18.00
N PRO A 130 1.58 -23.08 18.66
CA PRO A 130 1.23 -21.73 18.22
C PRO A 130 2.41 -20.76 18.14
N ARG A 131 3.30 -20.74 19.14
CA ARG A 131 4.49 -19.86 19.13
C ARG A 131 5.50 -20.30 18.07
N LEU A 132 5.69 -21.61 17.91
CA LEU A 132 6.56 -22.19 16.90
C LEU A 132 6.15 -21.78 15.47
N LEU A 133 4.88 -21.97 15.13
CA LEU A 133 4.35 -21.64 13.79
C LEU A 133 4.41 -20.13 13.52
N ARG A 134 4.15 -19.30 14.54
CA ARG A 134 4.26 -17.84 14.42
C ARG A 134 5.69 -17.41 14.11
N GLY A 135 6.67 -17.94 14.85
CA GLY A 135 8.08 -17.60 14.64
C GLY A 135 8.57 -17.94 13.23
N ARG A 136 8.22 -19.13 12.72
CA ARG A 136 8.56 -19.53 11.35
C ARG A 136 7.90 -18.63 10.30
N ARG A 137 6.59 -18.39 10.45
CA ARG A 137 5.84 -17.48 9.56
C ARG A 137 6.48 -16.09 9.52
N ASP A 138 6.77 -15.52 10.67
CA ASP A 138 7.31 -14.15 10.75
C ASP A 138 8.71 -14.08 10.14
N SER A 139 9.54 -15.10 10.37
CA SER A 139 10.86 -15.24 9.73
C SER A 139 10.74 -15.30 8.20
N ALA A 140 9.86 -16.16 7.67
CA ALA A 140 9.64 -16.29 6.24
C ALA A 140 9.13 -14.99 5.59
N LEU A 141 8.16 -14.33 6.23
CA LEU A 141 7.59 -13.06 5.74
C LEU A 141 8.63 -11.94 5.71
N ILE A 142 9.43 -11.81 6.77
CA ILE A 142 10.46 -10.78 6.88
C ILE A 142 11.56 -11.01 5.84
N LEU A 143 12.05 -12.24 5.70
CA LEU A 143 13.10 -12.58 4.74
C LEU A 143 12.62 -12.40 3.29
N LEU A 144 11.42 -12.86 2.96
CA LEU A 144 10.83 -12.66 1.63
C LEU A 144 10.61 -11.18 1.33
N GLY A 145 10.06 -10.44 2.30
CA GLY A 145 9.85 -9.00 2.19
C GLY A 145 11.15 -8.24 1.94
N PHE A 146 12.21 -8.57 2.68
CA PHE A 146 13.52 -7.96 2.54
C PHE A 146 14.16 -8.26 1.18
N TRP A 147 14.28 -9.53 0.80
CA TRP A 147 15.01 -9.93 -0.41
C TRP A 147 14.27 -9.63 -1.71
N ARG A 148 12.93 -9.63 -1.71
CA ARG A 148 12.12 -9.33 -2.91
C ARG A 148 11.53 -7.93 -2.93
N GLY A 149 11.66 -7.16 -1.84
CA GLY A 149 11.05 -5.84 -1.74
C GLY A 149 9.53 -5.88 -1.84
N PHE A 150 8.91 -6.99 -1.40
CA PHE A 150 7.46 -7.11 -1.41
C PHE A 150 6.83 -6.14 -0.44
N ARG A 151 5.71 -5.55 -0.85
CA ARG A 151 4.88 -4.75 0.05
C ARG A 151 4.16 -5.66 1.03
N SER A 152 3.79 -5.11 2.18
CA SER A 152 3.02 -5.83 3.19
C SER A 152 1.72 -6.42 2.61
N ASP A 153 1.04 -5.68 1.73
CA ASP A 153 -0.19 -6.15 1.09
C ASP A 153 0.05 -7.22 0.02
N GLU A 154 1.24 -7.28 -0.58
CA GLU A 154 1.64 -8.38 -1.46
C GLU A 154 1.94 -9.64 -0.64
N LEU A 155 2.70 -9.52 0.46
CA LEU A 155 2.99 -10.62 1.39
C LEU A 155 1.71 -11.21 2.01
N CYS A 156 0.79 -10.38 2.50
CA CYS A 156 -0.44 -10.84 3.12
C CYS A 156 -1.42 -11.53 2.15
N ARG A 157 -1.23 -11.38 0.83
CA ARG A 157 -2.07 -12.00 -0.20
C ARG A 157 -1.47 -13.25 -0.82
N LEU A 158 -0.22 -13.61 -0.47
CA LEU A 158 0.37 -14.86 -0.92
C LEU A 158 -0.47 -16.04 -0.42
N GLN A 159 -0.77 -16.96 -1.33
CA GLN A 159 -1.48 -18.20 -1.03
C GLN A 159 -0.52 -19.37 -1.20
N VAL A 160 -0.64 -20.39 -0.35
CA VAL A 160 0.26 -21.56 -0.36
C VAL A 160 0.30 -22.24 -1.75
N GLN A 161 -0.84 -22.30 -2.44
CA GLN A 161 -0.93 -22.87 -3.79
C GLN A 161 -0.10 -22.13 -4.85
N ASP A 162 0.20 -20.85 -4.61
CA ASP A 162 1.00 -19.99 -5.48
C ASP A 162 2.49 -20.00 -5.11
N VAL A 163 2.87 -20.80 -4.10
CA VAL A 163 4.23 -20.96 -3.60
C VAL A 163 4.78 -22.33 -4.00
N LYS A 164 5.94 -22.33 -4.66
CA LYS A 164 6.71 -23.55 -4.95
C LYS A 164 8.11 -23.39 -4.38
N ALA A 165 8.35 -24.00 -3.23
CA ALA A 165 9.66 -24.04 -2.58
C ALA A 165 10.33 -25.39 -2.82
N ILE A 166 11.58 -25.36 -3.27
CA ILE A 166 12.43 -26.52 -3.42
C ILE A 166 13.64 -26.27 -2.51
N ALA A 167 13.79 -27.12 -1.50
CA ALA A 167 14.91 -27.05 -0.55
C ALA A 167 16.24 -26.97 -1.29
N ASP A 168 17.14 -26.11 -0.80
CA ASP A 168 18.48 -25.86 -1.33
C ASP A 168 18.56 -25.38 -2.80
N SER A 169 17.42 -25.17 -3.46
CA SER A 169 17.35 -24.66 -4.83
C SER A 169 16.76 -23.25 -4.86
N GLY A 170 15.54 -23.07 -4.37
CA GLY A 170 14.86 -21.78 -4.49
C GLY A 170 13.36 -21.83 -4.16
N ILE A 171 12.75 -20.66 -4.17
CA ILE A 171 11.32 -20.46 -4.02
C ILE A 171 10.78 -19.64 -5.19
N SER A 172 9.67 -20.10 -5.76
CA SER A 172 8.90 -19.40 -6.78
C SER A 172 7.55 -19.00 -6.20
N LEU A 173 7.17 -17.73 -6.41
CA LEU A 173 5.99 -17.11 -5.83
C LEU A 173 5.19 -16.42 -6.94
N TYR A 174 3.96 -16.86 -7.16
CA TYR A 174 3.04 -16.17 -8.06
C TYR A 174 2.21 -15.15 -7.27
N LEU A 175 2.20 -13.90 -7.75
CA LEU A 175 1.37 -12.83 -7.23
C LEU A 175 0.36 -12.43 -8.31
N PRO A 176 -0.94 -12.73 -8.13
CA PRO A 176 -1.97 -12.38 -9.12
C PRO A 176 -2.13 -10.87 -9.33
N ARG A 177 -1.77 -10.05 -8.32
CA ARG A 177 -1.83 -8.59 -8.38
C ARG A 177 -0.67 -7.98 -7.60
N SER A 178 -0.01 -7.00 -8.18
CA SER A 178 1.02 -6.18 -7.51
C SER A 178 0.75 -4.70 -7.74
N LYS A 179 1.30 -3.80 -6.92
CA LYS A 179 0.98 -2.36 -7.08
C LYS A 179 1.37 -1.83 -8.45
N GLY A 180 2.47 -2.34 -9.01
CA GLY A 180 3.01 -1.95 -10.33
C GLY A 180 2.39 -2.69 -11.51
N ASP A 181 1.60 -3.73 -11.27
CA ASP A 181 0.85 -4.43 -12.30
C ASP A 181 -0.47 -3.69 -12.55
N ARG A 182 -0.47 -2.86 -13.61
CA ARG A 182 -1.63 -2.05 -14.01
C ARG A 182 -2.66 -2.86 -14.78
N ASP A 183 -2.21 -3.87 -15.51
CA ASP A 183 -3.04 -4.68 -16.40
C ASP A 183 -3.57 -5.95 -15.73
N ASN A 184 -3.19 -6.21 -14.47
CA ASN A 184 -3.56 -7.38 -13.68
C ASN A 184 -3.16 -8.71 -14.34
N LEU A 185 -1.98 -8.75 -14.96
CA LEU A 185 -1.44 -9.97 -15.57
C LEU A 185 -0.88 -10.96 -14.54
N GLY A 186 -0.65 -10.49 -13.31
CA GLY A 186 0.09 -11.23 -12.32
C GLY A 186 1.58 -11.29 -12.64
N ARG A 187 2.39 -11.66 -11.64
CA ARG A 187 3.84 -11.81 -11.79
C ARG A 187 4.35 -12.96 -10.96
N THR A 188 5.26 -13.73 -11.54
CA THR A 188 6.02 -14.76 -10.83
C THR A 188 7.39 -14.21 -10.42
N TYR A 189 7.73 -14.40 -9.17
CA TYR A 189 9.01 -14.00 -8.57
C TYR A 189 9.76 -15.25 -8.16
N GLN A 190 11.05 -15.31 -8.49
CA GLN A 190 11.94 -16.39 -8.09
C GLN A 190 13.01 -15.85 -7.16
N THR A 191 13.30 -16.60 -6.11
CA THR A 191 14.38 -16.32 -5.16
C THR A 191 15.20 -17.59 -5.00
N PRO A 192 16.51 -17.58 -5.32
CA PRO A 192 17.36 -18.74 -5.09
C PRO A 192 17.53 -19.00 -3.59
N ALA A 193 17.90 -20.23 -3.23
CA ALA A 193 18.38 -20.51 -1.88
C ALA A 193 19.65 -19.70 -1.60
N LEU A 194 19.70 -19.04 -0.44
CA LEU A 194 20.81 -18.21 0.00
C LEU A 194 21.59 -18.93 1.10
N GLN A 195 22.88 -18.64 1.23
CA GLN A 195 23.72 -19.21 2.29
C GLN A 195 23.42 -18.62 3.67
N ARG A 196 22.92 -17.38 3.72
CA ARG A 196 22.60 -16.65 4.95
C ARG A 196 21.25 -15.96 4.79
N LEU A 197 20.45 -15.93 5.86
CA LEU A 197 19.14 -15.26 5.88
C LEU A 197 18.24 -15.76 4.73
N CYS A 198 18.15 -17.08 4.59
CA CYS A 198 17.55 -17.73 3.43
C CYS A 198 16.01 -17.79 3.55
N PRO A 199 15.25 -17.11 2.68
CA PRO A 199 13.79 -17.19 2.71
C PRO A 199 13.23 -18.56 2.29
N VAL A 200 14.05 -19.43 1.70
CA VAL A 200 13.64 -20.79 1.28
C VAL A 200 13.64 -21.76 2.47
N GLN A 201 14.50 -21.52 3.47
CA GLN A 201 14.67 -22.40 4.63
C GLN A 201 13.80 -22.00 5.83
N ALA A 202 13.33 -20.75 5.87
CA ALA A 202 12.48 -20.21 6.93
C ALA A 202 11.03 -20.69 6.82
#